data_AF-A0A1J9QTC6-F1
#
_entry.id   AF-A0A1J9QTC6-F1
#
_cell.length_a   1.000
_cell.length_b   1.000
_cell.length_c   1.000
_cell.angle_alpha   90.00
_cell.angle_beta   90.00
_cell.angle_gamma   90.00
#
_symmetry.space_group_name_H-M   'P 1'
#
loop_
_entity.id
_entity.type
_entity.pdbx_description
1 polymer ?
#
loop_
_entity_poly.entity_id
_entity_poly.type
_entity_poly.pdbx_seq_one_letter_code
_entity_poly.pdbx_strand_id
1 'polypeptide(L)'
;MRQQLSPVLASLASVFKIPIVRPSAHFTSPLTSSPSSFFRSSLSSRVCSGPQTAVFSRAFSAGPVLCARKGKKIIDKRVTLIRYFLYHPLTPRPLRFSRNRYLRHWTIHRAWQLYCAKKREVRQLELERQWNSMRDACEELRTGAGDGGKLFRISMNKKGVFTDQIPIEYGRMQTEGPSKEGWNYDWKR
;
A
#
# COMPACT_ATOMS: atom_id res chain seq x y z
N MET A 1 15.28 24.61 -13.24
CA MET A 1 15.65 23.18 -13.41
C MET A 1 14.42 22.32 -13.18
N ARG A 2 13.89 21.65 -14.20
CA ARG A 2 12.72 20.77 -14.06
C ARG A 2 13.20 19.43 -13.47
N GLN A 3 12.79 19.13 -12.24
CA GLN A 3 13.08 17.85 -11.61
C GLN A 3 12.21 16.78 -12.30
N GLN A 4 12.84 15.91 -13.08
CA GLN A 4 12.21 14.73 -13.69
C GLN A 4 11.88 13.75 -12.56
N LEU A 5 10.60 13.59 -12.24
CA LEU A 5 10.15 12.61 -11.25
C LEU A 5 10.18 11.21 -11.86
N SER A 6 10.53 10.20 -11.04
CA SER A 6 10.53 8.81 -11.48
C SER A 6 9.12 8.36 -11.90
N PRO A 7 8.99 7.53 -12.95
CA PRO A 7 7.69 7.12 -13.51
C PRO A 7 6.81 6.39 -12.48
N VAL A 8 7.41 5.75 -11.49
CA VAL A 8 6.72 5.08 -10.38
C VAL A 8 5.98 6.08 -9.50
N LEU A 9 6.58 7.22 -9.17
CA LEU A 9 5.96 8.26 -8.34
C LEU A 9 4.80 8.95 -9.07
N ALA A 10 4.94 9.18 -10.38
CA ALA A 10 3.88 9.73 -11.22
C ALA A 10 2.67 8.78 -11.32
N SER A 11 2.92 7.48 -11.43
CA SER A 11 1.86 6.45 -11.50
C SER A 11 1.11 6.28 -10.18
N LEU A 12 1.80 6.34 -9.04
CA LEU A 12 1.15 6.29 -7.73
C LEU A 12 0.29 7.53 -7.47
N ALA A 13 0.74 8.71 -7.90
CA ALA A 13 0.00 9.94 -7.65
C ALA A 13 -1.32 10.03 -8.46
N SER A 14 -1.37 9.42 -9.65
CA SER A 14 -2.61 9.36 -10.46
C SER A 14 -3.66 8.43 -9.85
N VAL A 15 -3.24 7.31 -9.25
CA VAL A 15 -4.12 6.31 -8.63
C VAL A 15 -4.76 6.83 -7.34
N PHE A 16 -3.99 7.56 -6.52
CA PHE A 16 -4.47 7.99 -5.21
C PHE A 16 -5.10 9.38 -5.18
N LYS A 17 -5.21 10.08 -6.32
CA LYS A 17 -5.69 11.49 -6.40
C LYS A 17 -5.05 12.37 -5.31
N ILE A 18 -3.77 12.14 -5.02
CA ILE A 18 -3.04 12.96 -4.05
C ILE A 18 -2.80 14.30 -4.75
N PRO A 19 -3.25 15.43 -4.21
CA PRO A 19 -2.92 16.73 -4.79
C PRO A 19 -1.40 16.93 -4.68
N ILE A 20 -0.69 16.87 -5.82
CA ILE A 20 0.77 17.05 -5.91
C ILE A 20 1.15 18.56 -5.86
N VAL A 21 0.24 19.42 -5.46
CA VAL A 21 0.54 20.85 -5.28
C VAL A 21 0.72 21.10 -3.80
N ARG A 22 1.97 21.28 -3.39
CA ARG A 22 2.36 21.77 -2.08
C ARG A 22 1.82 23.21 -1.96
N PRO A 23 0.87 23.54 -1.07
CA PRO A 23 0.53 24.93 -0.84
C PRO A 23 1.73 25.59 -0.18
N SER A 24 2.35 26.56 -0.88
CA SER A 24 3.25 27.51 -0.24
C SER A 24 2.40 28.34 0.72
N ALA A 25 2.52 28.08 2.02
CA ALA A 25 1.90 28.91 3.04
C ALA A 25 2.70 30.21 3.17
N HIS A 26 2.25 31.26 2.49
CA HIS A 26 2.59 32.62 2.86
C HIS A 26 1.49 33.15 3.79
N PHE A 27 1.90 33.47 5.01
CA PHE A 27 1.13 34.20 6.01
C PHE A 27 0.97 35.65 5.54
N THR A 28 -0.26 36.09 5.23
CA THR A 28 -0.75 37.47 5.41
C THR A 28 -2.27 37.45 5.60
N SER A 29 -2.74 38.22 6.59
CA SER A 29 -4.15 38.34 7.00
C SER A 29 -4.91 39.41 6.17
N PRO A 30 -6.17 39.76 6.50
CA PRO A 30 -7.36 39.55 5.68
C PRO A 30 -7.89 40.84 5.01
N LEU A 31 -8.85 40.69 4.09
CA LEU A 31 -10.08 41.50 3.95
C LEU A 31 -10.71 41.27 2.56
N THR A 32 -12.01 41.58 2.46
CA THR A 32 -12.85 41.77 1.27
C THR A 32 -13.56 40.55 0.62
N SER A 33 -14.86 40.47 0.94
CA SER A 33 -16.04 40.36 0.05
C SER A 33 -16.18 39.21 -0.96
N SER A 34 -17.25 38.43 -0.74
CA SER A 34 -18.17 37.70 -1.67
C SER A 34 -18.26 38.22 -3.12
N PRO A 35 -18.85 37.49 -4.11
CA PRO A 35 -19.71 36.30 -4.01
C PRO A 35 -19.53 35.18 -5.09
N SER A 36 -20.20 34.05 -4.83
CA SER A 36 -20.79 33.04 -5.75
C SER A 36 -20.35 32.92 -7.23
N SER A 37 -19.98 31.70 -7.65
CA SER A 37 -20.28 31.21 -9.01
C SER A 37 -20.53 29.70 -9.03
N PHE A 38 -21.80 29.36 -9.28
CA PHE A 38 -22.27 28.04 -9.65
C PHE A 38 -21.83 27.74 -11.09
N PHE A 39 -21.20 26.59 -11.34
CA PHE A 39 -20.94 26.15 -12.70
C PHE A 39 -22.22 25.61 -13.34
N ARG A 40 -22.71 26.40 -14.31
CA ARG A 40 -23.84 26.15 -15.18
C ARG A 40 -23.38 25.26 -16.33
N SER A 41 -23.95 24.06 -16.47
CA SER A 41 -23.75 23.18 -17.62
C SER A 41 -24.44 23.74 -18.87
N SER A 42 -23.72 23.81 -19.99
CA SER A 42 -24.28 24.18 -21.29
C SER A 42 -25.04 23.01 -21.91
N LEU A 43 -26.33 23.21 -22.18
CA LEU A 43 -27.13 22.36 -23.05
C LEU A 43 -27.21 23.05 -24.41
N SER A 44 -26.60 22.43 -25.42
CA SER A 44 -26.66 22.91 -26.80
C SER A 44 -27.99 22.49 -27.42
N SER A 45 -28.81 23.48 -27.78
CA SER A 45 -30.07 23.35 -28.50
C SER A 45 -29.84 22.89 -29.95
N ARG A 46 -30.53 21.83 -30.39
CA ARG A 46 -30.82 21.61 -31.82
C ARG A 46 -32.31 21.79 -32.05
N VAL A 47 -32.60 22.65 -33.01
CA VAL A 47 -33.92 23.02 -33.52
C VAL A 47 -34.56 21.83 -34.23
N CYS A 48 -35.82 21.55 -33.93
CA CYS A 48 -36.64 20.55 -34.64
C CYS A 48 -37.46 21.24 -35.74
N SER A 49 -37.22 20.86 -36.99
CA SER A 49 -38.09 21.14 -38.14
C SER A 49 -39.26 20.13 -38.19
N GLY A 50 -40.45 20.61 -38.56
CA GLY A 50 -41.74 19.93 -38.39
C GLY A 50 -42.01 18.67 -39.23
N PRO A 51 -43.20 18.04 -39.06
CA PRO A 51 -43.49 16.73 -39.62
C PRO A 51 -44.03 16.84 -41.05
N GLN A 52 -43.39 16.15 -42.00
CA GLN A 52 -43.99 15.83 -43.28
C GLN A 52 -44.67 14.46 -43.19
N THR A 53 -45.97 14.44 -43.44
CA THR A 53 -46.78 13.24 -43.62
C THR A 53 -46.44 12.60 -44.96
N ALA A 54 -45.67 11.50 -44.94
CA ALA A 54 -45.49 10.62 -46.08
C ALA A 54 -46.03 9.24 -45.72
N VAL A 55 -47.13 8.86 -46.39
CA VAL A 55 -47.74 7.54 -46.34
C VAL A 55 -46.79 6.57 -47.06
N PHE A 56 -45.99 5.84 -46.29
CA PHE A 56 -45.19 4.72 -46.81
C PHE A 56 -45.91 3.42 -46.48
N SER A 57 -46.63 2.87 -47.46
CA SER A 57 -47.04 1.47 -47.49
C SER A 57 -45.79 0.59 -47.63
N ARG A 58 -45.18 0.20 -46.49
CA ARG A 58 -44.10 -0.79 -46.45
C ARG A 58 -44.71 -2.19 -46.36
N ALA A 59 -44.35 -3.04 -47.31
CA ALA A 59 -44.62 -4.48 -47.25
C ALA A 59 -43.99 -5.09 -45.98
N PHE A 60 -44.72 -5.98 -45.32
CA PHE A 60 -44.27 -6.72 -44.14
C PHE A 60 -43.06 -7.59 -44.51
N SER A 61 -41.85 -7.15 -44.15
CA SER A 61 -40.65 -7.96 -44.27
C SER A 61 -40.67 -8.98 -43.13
N ALA A 62 -40.98 -10.23 -43.45
CA ALA A 62 -40.75 -11.34 -42.55
C ALA A 62 -39.26 -11.33 -42.16
N GLY A 63 -38.98 -11.14 -40.87
CA GLY A 63 -37.62 -11.10 -40.34
C GLY A 63 -36.82 -12.36 -40.70
N PRO A 64 -35.48 -12.30 -40.68
CA PRO A 64 -34.64 -13.44 -41.04
C PRO A 64 -35.02 -14.68 -40.23
N VAL A 65 -35.25 -15.79 -40.93
CA VAL A 65 -35.54 -17.09 -40.34
C VAL A 65 -34.41 -17.41 -39.37
N LEU A 66 -34.73 -17.64 -38.09
CA LEU A 66 -33.74 -18.00 -37.08
C LEU A 66 -33.04 -19.29 -37.52
N CYS A 67 -31.81 -19.18 -38.01
CA CYS A 67 -30.98 -20.35 -38.29
C CYS A 67 -30.92 -21.23 -37.04
N ALA A 68 -31.06 -22.55 -37.22
CA ALA A 68 -31.04 -23.52 -36.13
C ALA A 68 -29.85 -23.27 -35.19
N ARG A 69 -30.13 -23.17 -33.89
CA ARG A 69 -29.11 -22.89 -32.87
C ARG A 69 -28.02 -23.98 -32.92
N LYS A 70 -26.83 -23.63 -33.42
CA LYS A 70 -25.65 -24.50 -33.39
C LYS A 70 -25.40 -24.93 -31.94
N GLY A 71 -25.23 -26.25 -31.72
CA GLY A 71 -25.19 -26.87 -30.38
C GLY A 71 -24.25 -26.18 -29.39
N LYS A 72 -24.57 -26.30 -28.09
CA LYS A 72 -23.78 -25.69 -27.00
C LYS A 72 -22.31 -26.10 -27.12
N LYS A 73 -21.41 -25.13 -27.31
CA LYS A 73 -19.97 -25.36 -27.21
C LYS A 73 -19.65 -25.77 -25.78
N ILE A 74 -19.06 -26.95 -25.60
CA ILE A 74 -18.53 -27.39 -24.31
C ILE A 74 -17.29 -26.54 -24.04
N ILE A 75 -17.44 -25.51 -23.20
CA ILE A 75 -16.31 -24.71 -22.73
C ILE A 75 -15.65 -25.51 -21.61
N ASP A 76 -14.33 -25.68 -21.68
CA ASP A 76 -13.57 -26.33 -20.62
C ASP A 76 -13.82 -25.61 -19.28
N LYS A 77 -14.24 -26.39 -18.26
CA LYS A 77 -14.53 -25.89 -16.91
C LYS A 77 -13.32 -25.18 -16.31
N ARG A 78 -12.09 -25.60 -16.66
CA ARG A 78 -10.84 -24.94 -16.22
C ARG A 78 -10.76 -23.50 -16.73
N VAL A 79 -11.10 -23.28 -18.01
CA VAL A 79 -11.12 -21.94 -18.61
C VAL A 79 -12.21 -21.08 -17.96
N THR A 80 -13.36 -21.66 -17.62
CA THR A 80 -14.41 -20.95 -16.86
C THR A 80 -13.94 -20.56 -15.46
N LEU A 81 -13.26 -21.46 -14.73
CA LEU A 81 -12.70 -21.16 -13.41
C LEU A 81 -11.60 -20.10 -13.47
N ILE A 82 -10.70 -20.18 -14.45
CA ILE A 82 -9.66 -19.16 -14.67
C ILE A 82 -10.33 -17.81 -14.95
N ARG A 83 -11.33 -17.75 -15.83
CA ARG A 83 -12.08 -16.51 -16.11
C ARG A 83 -12.81 -16.00 -14.87
N TYR A 84 -13.35 -16.89 -14.05
CA TYR A 84 -13.99 -16.53 -12.80
C TYR A 84 -12.99 -15.89 -11.83
N PHE A 85 -11.84 -16.52 -11.56
CA PHE A 85 -10.84 -15.93 -10.66
C PHE A 85 -10.15 -14.67 -11.22
N LEU A 86 -10.06 -14.53 -12.55
CA LEU A 86 -9.49 -13.32 -13.17
C LEU A 86 -10.46 -12.13 -13.17
N TYR A 87 -11.75 -12.35 -13.39
CA TYR A 87 -12.71 -11.27 -13.67
C TYR A 87 -13.81 -11.12 -12.61
N HIS A 88 -13.95 -12.07 -11.68
CA HIS A 88 -14.90 -11.92 -10.59
C HIS A 88 -14.33 -11.01 -9.50
N PRO A 89 -15.00 -9.90 -9.15
CA PRO A 89 -14.58 -9.10 -8.01
C PRO A 89 -14.80 -9.93 -6.73
N LEU A 90 -13.73 -10.54 -6.24
CA LEU A 90 -13.72 -11.29 -4.97
C LEU A 90 -13.94 -10.37 -3.76
N THR A 91 -13.81 -9.06 -3.95
CA THR A 91 -14.00 -8.08 -2.89
C THR A 91 -15.48 -7.79 -2.69
N PRO A 92 -16.01 -7.95 -1.46
CA PRO A 92 -17.37 -7.57 -1.17
C PRO A 92 -17.54 -6.05 -1.29
N ARG A 93 -18.79 -5.58 -1.34
CA ARG A 93 -19.09 -4.15 -1.37
C ARG A 93 -18.48 -3.45 -0.13
N PRO A 94 -18.04 -2.18 -0.26
CA PRO A 94 -17.49 -1.43 0.86
C PRO A 94 -18.44 -1.38 2.06
N LEU A 95 -17.86 -1.54 3.25
CA LEU A 95 -18.60 -1.62 4.49
C LEU A 95 -19.19 -0.25 4.85
N ARG A 96 -20.49 -0.22 5.17
CA ARG A 96 -21.21 0.99 5.60
C ARG A 96 -21.46 0.93 7.10
N PHE A 97 -20.88 1.88 7.82
CA PHE A 97 -21.06 1.98 9.27
C PHE A 97 -22.12 3.03 9.64
N SER A 98 -22.89 2.76 10.70
CA SER A 98 -23.65 3.80 11.39
C SER A 98 -22.70 4.74 12.13
N ARG A 99 -23.19 5.94 12.50
CA ARG A 99 -22.33 6.96 13.12
C ARG A 99 -21.62 6.49 14.40
N ASN A 100 -22.34 5.87 15.34
CA ASN A 100 -21.73 5.34 16.57
C ASN A 100 -20.70 4.23 16.30
N ARG A 101 -20.96 3.35 15.32
CA ARG A 101 -20.03 2.29 14.92
C ARG A 101 -18.77 2.87 14.27
N TYR A 102 -18.95 3.88 13.41
CA TYR A 102 -17.84 4.60 12.78
C TYR A 102 -16.94 5.28 13.82
N LEU A 103 -17.54 5.97 14.81
CA LEU A 103 -16.77 6.62 15.88
C LEU A 103 -15.98 5.61 16.72
N ARG A 104 -16.59 4.48 17.12
CA ARG A 104 -15.87 3.42 17.84
C ARG A 104 -14.68 2.88 17.04
N HIS A 105 -14.90 2.59 15.76
CA HIS A 105 -13.84 2.12 14.86
C HIS A 105 -12.72 3.15 14.72
N TRP A 106 -13.08 4.44 14.55
CA TRP A 106 -12.12 5.54 14.43
C TRP A 106 -11.27 5.69 15.69
N THR A 107 -11.89 5.61 16.87
CA THR A 107 -11.19 5.70 18.16
C THR A 107 -10.21 4.54 18.33
N ILE A 108 -10.64 3.30 18.06
CA ILE A 108 -9.76 2.11 18.14
C ILE A 108 -8.60 2.25 17.15
N HIS A 109 -8.87 2.65 15.92
CA HIS A 109 -7.85 2.85 14.90
C HIS A 109 -6.83 3.93 15.32
N ARG A 110 -7.29 5.04 15.90
CA ARG A 110 -6.39 6.10 16.39
C ARG A 110 -5.56 5.63 17.59
N ALA A 111 -6.16 4.90 18.53
CA ALA A 111 -5.45 4.31 19.65
C ALA A 111 -4.37 3.32 19.18
N TRP A 112 -4.68 2.50 18.17
CA TRP A 112 -3.72 1.59 17.55
C TRP A 112 -2.55 2.33 16.89
N GLN A 113 -2.83 3.40 16.14
CA GLN A 113 -1.77 4.23 15.55
C GLN A 113 -0.83 4.82 16.60
N LEU A 114 -1.40 5.31 17.71
CA LEU A 114 -0.63 5.85 18.83
C LEU A 114 0.21 4.75 19.50
N TYR A 115 -0.37 3.58 19.76
CA TYR A 115 0.36 2.42 20.28
C TYR A 115 1.53 2.02 19.36
N CYS A 116 1.29 1.92 18.06
CA CYS A 116 2.32 1.61 17.07
C CYS A 116 3.42 2.68 16.98
N ALA A 117 3.08 3.97 17.20
CA ALA A 117 4.07 5.04 17.27
C ALA A 117 4.97 4.86 18.51
N LYS A 118 4.37 4.68 19.69
CA LYS A 118 5.10 4.41 20.94
C LYS A 118 5.98 3.16 20.86
N LYS A 119 5.47 2.07 20.27
CA LYS A 119 6.24 0.83 20.10
C LYS A 119 7.47 1.02 19.20
N ARG A 120 7.37 1.87 18.16
CA ARG A 120 8.51 2.21 17.30
C ARG A 120 9.52 3.09 18.01
N GLU A 121 9.05 4.09 18.76
CA GLU A 121 9.90 4.98 19.56
C GLU A 121 10.70 4.19 20.59
N VAL A 122 10.06 3.32 21.37
CA VAL A 122 10.73 2.43 22.34
C VAL A 122 11.79 1.57 21.65
N ARG A 123 11.49 1.02 20.47
CA ARG A 123 12.47 0.23 19.69
C ARG A 123 13.65 1.10 19.24
N GLN A 124 13.41 2.32 18.79
CA GLN A 124 14.47 3.23 18.34
C GLN A 124 15.38 3.63 19.50
N LEU A 125 14.80 3.99 20.64
CA LEU A 125 15.56 4.32 21.86
C LEU A 125 16.41 3.14 22.35
N GLU A 126 15.88 1.92 22.29
CA GLU A 126 16.66 0.73 22.67
C GLU A 126 17.82 0.47 21.71
N LEU A 127 17.61 0.66 20.40
CA LEU A 127 18.69 0.56 19.40
C LEU A 127 19.76 1.66 19.60
N GLU A 128 19.34 2.88 19.90
CA GLU A 128 20.24 3.99 20.24
C GLU A 128 21.02 3.68 21.52
N ARG A 129 20.37 3.13 22.55
CA ARG A 129 21.01 2.71 23.80
C ARG A 129 22.09 1.65 23.55
N GLN A 130 21.76 0.61 22.79
CA GLN A 130 22.70 -0.46 22.43
C GLN A 130 23.88 0.10 21.64
N TRP A 131 23.61 0.98 20.68
CA TRP A 131 24.65 1.58 19.86
C TRP A 131 25.58 2.52 20.64
N ASN A 132 25.03 3.36 21.53
CA ASN A 132 25.82 4.20 22.42
C ASN A 132 26.71 3.34 23.33
N SER A 133 26.14 2.29 23.94
CA SER A 133 26.91 1.36 24.78
C SER A 133 28.04 0.68 24.00
N MET A 134 27.79 0.23 22.77
CA MET A 134 28.82 -0.34 21.91
C MET A 134 29.89 0.67 21.53
N ARG A 135 29.51 1.91 21.24
CA ARG A 135 30.43 3.00 20.91
C ARG A 135 31.37 3.28 22.09
N ASP A 136 30.81 3.45 23.28
CA ASP A 136 31.58 3.79 24.49
C ASP A 136 32.61 2.68 24.80
N ALA A 137 32.19 1.41 24.72
CA ALA A 137 33.09 0.27 24.87
C ALA A 137 34.21 0.24 23.80
N CYS A 138 33.91 0.64 22.56
CA CYS A 138 34.92 0.74 21.50
C CYS A 138 35.90 1.89 21.73
N GLU A 139 35.45 3.03 22.25
CA GLU A 139 36.33 4.15 22.62
C GLU A 139 37.24 3.80 23.80
N GLU A 140 36.72 3.06 24.78
CA GLU A 140 37.51 2.49 25.89
C GLU A 140 38.59 1.53 25.35
N LEU A 141 38.24 0.62 24.45
CA LEU A 141 39.22 -0.27 23.82
C LEU A 141 40.27 0.48 22.98
N ARG A 142 39.92 1.65 22.42
CA ARG A 142 40.83 2.44 21.59
C ARG A 142 41.86 3.20 22.42
N THR A 143 41.49 3.65 23.61
CA THR A 143 42.29 4.60 24.41
C THR A 143 42.68 4.07 25.80
N GLY A 144 41.82 3.29 26.44
CA GLY A 144 41.97 2.83 27.83
C GLY A 144 42.69 1.50 28.01
N ALA A 145 42.78 0.65 26.98
CA ALA A 145 43.38 -0.68 27.10
C ALA A 145 44.93 -0.71 27.15
N GLY A 146 45.60 0.43 26.98
CA GLY A 146 47.07 0.53 27.05
C GLY A 146 47.83 -0.19 25.93
N ASP A 147 47.13 -0.70 24.92
CA ASP A 147 47.66 -1.53 23.82
C ASP A 147 47.89 -0.73 22.52
N GLY A 148 47.77 0.60 22.58
CA GLY A 148 47.84 1.49 21.43
C GLY A 148 46.71 1.29 20.41
N GLY A 149 45.55 0.76 20.83
CA GLY A 149 44.39 0.53 19.98
C GLY A 149 44.53 -0.69 19.06
N LYS A 150 45.35 -1.68 19.43
CA LYS A 150 45.50 -2.94 18.67
C LYS A 150 44.21 -3.77 18.70
N LEU A 151 43.63 -3.97 19.88
CA LEU A 151 42.38 -4.71 20.07
C LEU A 151 41.21 -4.02 19.35
N PHE A 152 41.15 -2.69 19.42
CA PHE A 152 40.18 -1.90 18.64
C PHE A 152 40.27 -2.21 17.14
N ARG A 153 41.46 -2.15 16.54
CA ARG A 153 41.65 -2.48 15.11
C ARG A 153 41.23 -3.89 14.76
N ILE A 154 41.53 -4.87 15.62
CA ILE A 154 41.12 -6.26 15.42
C ILE A 154 39.59 -6.40 15.47
N SER A 155 38.93 -5.75 16.43
CA SER A 155 37.46 -5.81 16.59
C SER A 155 36.70 -5.18 15.40
N MET A 156 37.32 -4.20 14.72
CA MET A 156 36.72 -3.53 13.55
C MET A 156 36.80 -4.37 12.27
N ASN A 157 37.58 -5.46 12.25
CA ASN A 157 37.65 -6.35 11.10
C ASN A 157 36.29 -7.00 10.83
N LYS A 158 35.79 -6.88 9.60
CA LYS A 158 34.52 -7.48 9.14
C LYS A 158 34.69 -8.79 8.38
N LYS A 159 35.77 -9.53 8.65
CA LYS A 159 36.05 -10.82 8.00
C LYS A 159 34.92 -11.82 8.33
N GLY A 160 34.39 -12.51 7.33
CA GLY A 160 33.30 -13.48 7.49
C GLY A 160 31.90 -12.90 7.66
N VAL A 161 31.76 -11.62 8.04
CA VAL A 161 30.45 -10.99 8.30
C VAL A 161 29.53 -10.98 7.07
N PHE A 162 30.11 -10.75 5.89
CA PHE A 162 29.35 -10.68 4.63
C PHE A 162 29.37 -12.01 3.84
N THR A 163 30.20 -12.97 4.26
CA THR A 163 30.40 -14.25 3.55
C THR A 163 29.71 -15.39 4.25
N ASP A 164 29.95 -15.57 5.55
CA ASP A 164 29.61 -16.79 6.28
C ASP A 164 28.15 -16.82 6.79
N GLN A 165 27.40 -15.73 6.55
CA GLN A 165 26.01 -15.53 6.96
C GLN A 165 25.78 -15.81 8.47
N ILE A 166 24.54 -15.65 8.92
CA ILE A 166 24.15 -16.00 10.30
C ILE A 166 23.84 -17.50 10.31
N PRO A 167 24.33 -18.28 11.30
CA PRO A 167 24.05 -19.71 11.35
C PRO A 167 22.53 -19.98 11.41
N ILE A 168 22.07 -20.89 10.56
CA ILE A 168 20.64 -21.15 10.35
C ILE A 168 19.90 -21.59 11.63
N GLU A 169 20.62 -22.18 12.58
CA GLU A 169 20.09 -22.60 13.88
C GLU A 169 19.59 -21.42 14.72
N TYR A 170 20.21 -20.24 14.61
CA TYR A 170 19.79 -19.01 15.29
C TYR A 170 18.66 -18.28 14.56
N GLY A 171 18.46 -18.54 13.27
CA GLY A 171 17.40 -17.92 12.46
C GLY A 171 15.98 -18.41 12.76
N ARG A 172 15.80 -19.25 13.78
CA ARG A 172 14.49 -19.81 14.15
C ARG A 172 13.55 -18.70 14.65
N MET A 173 12.38 -18.62 14.02
CA MET A 173 11.35 -17.63 14.38
C MET A 173 10.64 -18.02 15.69
N GLN A 174 10.14 -17.02 16.40
CA GLN A 174 9.29 -17.23 17.57
C GLN A 174 7.98 -17.91 17.15
N THR A 175 7.51 -18.84 17.98
CA THR A 175 6.28 -19.64 17.77
C THR A 175 5.28 -19.32 18.88
N GLU A 176 3.99 -19.51 18.62
CA GLU A 176 2.91 -19.20 19.58
C GLU A 176 2.96 -20.09 20.84
N GLY A 177 3.46 -21.32 20.73
CA GLY A 177 3.64 -22.25 21.84
C GLY A 177 4.96 -23.01 21.71
N PRO A 178 5.56 -23.46 22.84
CA PRO A 178 6.85 -24.15 22.82
C PRO A 178 6.74 -25.53 22.19
N SER A 179 7.86 -26.02 21.65
CA SER A 179 8.00 -27.44 21.26
C SER A 179 7.94 -28.35 22.48
N LYS A 180 7.58 -29.62 22.28
CA LYS A 180 7.52 -30.65 23.34
C LYS A 180 8.84 -30.77 24.10
N GLU A 181 9.95 -30.70 23.37
CA GLU A 181 11.30 -30.85 23.94
C GLU A 181 11.91 -29.51 24.36
N GLY A 182 11.34 -28.37 23.93
CA GLY A 182 11.74 -27.01 24.31
C GLY A 182 13.17 -26.61 23.88
N TRP A 183 14.18 -27.22 24.47
CA TRP A 183 15.61 -26.99 24.27
C TRP A 183 16.38 -28.31 24.16
N ASN A 184 17.35 -28.39 23.25
CA ASN A 184 18.19 -29.58 23.10
C ASN A 184 19.40 -29.51 24.05
N TYR A 185 19.35 -30.27 25.15
CA TYR A 185 20.44 -30.39 26.11
C TYR A 185 21.56 -31.34 25.66
N ASP A 186 21.30 -32.20 24.67
CA ASP A 186 22.23 -33.22 24.17
C ASP A 186 23.08 -32.73 22.98
N TRP A 187 23.10 -31.42 22.73
CA TRP A 187 23.88 -30.84 21.63
C TRP A 187 25.38 -31.14 21.80
N LYS A 188 26.02 -31.59 20.72
CA LYS A 188 27.46 -31.92 20.66
C LYS A 188 28.14 -31.06 19.60
N ARG A 189 29.38 -30.65 19.89
CA ARG A 189 30.22 -29.79 19.04
C ARG A 189 30.91 -30.58 17.93
#